data_AF-A0A1E3WC36-F1
#
_entry.id   AF-A0A1E3WC36-F1
#
_cell.length_a   1.000
_cell.length_b   1.000
_cell.length_c   1.000
_cell.angle_alpha   90.00
_cell.angle_beta   90.00
_cell.angle_gamma   90.00
#
_symmetry.space_group_name_H-M   'P 1'
#
loop_
_entity.id
_entity.type
_entity.pdbx_description
1 polymer ?
#
loop_
_entity_poly.entity_id
_entity_poly.type
_entity_poly.pdbx_seq_one_letter_code
_entity_poly.pdbx_strand_id
1 'polypeptide(L)'
;MPIPTVFLRPTLATARDMGLIAAEVFTDARLLPAWACTERTLQIGGKTPRTVALKTSLEILGEGSVLGAKTGSHVTNGIFNLVTAWRAPNGQTIVGVVLGSTSNPARYNEMRAIMAALPLEFPALAGPAMGAAPQNSGAGCR
;
A
#
# COMPACT_ATOMS: atom_id res chain seq x y z
N MET A 1 19.32 32.99 25.82
CA MET A 1 18.14 32.10 25.87
C MET A 1 18.54 30.76 25.28
N PRO A 2 18.46 29.64 26.01
CA PRO A 2 18.69 28.32 25.43
C PRO A 2 17.48 27.91 24.57
N ILE A 3 17.75 27.36 23.39
CA ILE A 3 16.74 26.82 22.48
C ILE A 3 16.17 25.54 23.13
N PRO A 4 14.85 25.39 23.29
CA PRO A 4 14.28 24.16 23.83
C PRO A 4 14.59 23.00 22.89
N THR A 5 15.32 22.00 23.38
CA THR A 5 15.54 20.75 22.69
C THR A 5 14.20 20.03 22.55
N VAL A 6 13.62 20.06 21.35
CA VAL A 6 12.44 19.25 21.03
C VAL A 6 12.87 17.79 21.02
N PHE A 7 12.46 17.04 22.05
CA PHE A 7 12.65 15.61 22.09
C PHE A 7 11.67 14.96 21.10
N LEU A 8 12.08 14.80 19.85
CA LEU A 8 11.34 14.03 18.86
C LEU A 8 11.38 12.56 19.30
N ARG A 9 10.24 12.03 19.77
CA ARG A 9 10.12 10.59 20.02
C ARG A 9 10.25 9.86 18.68
N PRO A 10 11.04 8.77 18.60
CA PRO A 10 11.12 7.98 17.38
C PRO A 10 9.74 7.40 17.06
N THR A 11 9.25 7.66 15.85
CA THR A 11 8.03 7.04 15.32
C THR A 11 8.38 5.65 14.80
N LEU A 12 7.89 4.60 15.47
CA LEU A 12 8.16 3.20 15.17
C LEU A 12 6.84 2.43 15.05
N ALA A 13 6.80 1.44 14.17
CA ALA A 13 5.69 0.51 14.01
C ALA A 13 6.23 -0.87 13.66
N THR A 14 5.57 -1.93 14.13
CA THR A 14 5.89 -3.31 13.75
C THR A 14 5.15 -3.71 12.47
N ALA A 15 5.53 -4.84 11.88
CA ALA A 15 4.80 -5.39 10.72
C ALA A 15 3.33 -5.70 11.07
N ARG A 16 3.08 -6.13 12.32
CA ARG A 16 1.74 -6.39 12.83
C ARG A 16 0.91 -5.12 12.94
N ASP A 17 1.48 -4.03 13.47
CA ASP A 17 0.77 -2.75 13.59
C ASP A 17 0.40 -2.22 12.21
N MET A 18 1.34 -2.28 11.26
CA MET A 18 1.09 -1.89 9.88
C MET A 18 0.05 -2.77 9.21
N GLY A 19 0.04 -4.08 9.49
CA GLY A 19 -0.96 -5.02 8.98
C GLY A 19 -2.36 -4.71 9.48
N LEU A 20 -2.50 -4.37 10.77
CA LEU A 20 -3.79 -3.97 11.36
C LEU A 20 -4.30 -2.65 10.77
N ILE A 21 -3.43 -1.64 10.64
CA ILE A 21 -3.78 -0.36 10.01
C ILE A 21 -4.22 -0.59 8.57
N ALA A 22 -3.48 -1.40 7.81
CA ALA A 22 -3.78 -1.68 6.42
C ALA A 22 -5.06 -2.49 6.23
N ALA A 23 -5.38 -3.41 7.14
CA ALA A 23 -6.64 -4.16 7.10
C ALA A 23 -7.86 -3.22 7.18
N GLU A 24 -7.81 -2.19 8.02
CA GLU A 24 -8.85 -1.17 8.09
C GLU A 24 -8.86 -0.29 6.84
N VAL A 25 -7.69 0.21 6.43
CA VAL A 25 -7.57 1.16 5.33
C VAL A 25 -7.98 0.56 3.98
N PHE A 26 -7.62 -0.69 3.70
CA PHE A 26 -7.93 -1.37 2.43
C PHE A 26 -9.29 -2.07 2.41
N THR A 27 -10.09 -1.94 3.47
CA THR A 27 -11.50 -2.36 3.49
C THR A 27 -12.47 -1.18 3.52
N ASP A 28 -11.99 0.03 3.84
CA ASP A 28 -12.79 1.25 3.77
C ASP A 28 -13.05 1.67 2.31
N ALA A 29 -14.30 1.51 1.87
CA ALA A 29 -14.76 1.86 0.53
C ALA A 29 -14.54 3.34 0.17
N ARG A 30 -14.43 4.24 1.15
CA ARG A 30 -14.16 5.67 0.93
C ARG A 30 -12.70 5.91 0.56
N LEU A 31 -11.79 5.05 1.04
CA LEU A 31 -10.36 5.19 0.84
C LEU A 31 -9.86 4.44 -0.39
N LEU A 32 -10.49 3.31 -0.74
CA LEU A 32 -10.07 2.47 -1.87
C LEU A 32 -9.84 3.21 -3.19
N PRO A 33 -10.70 4.17 -3.62
CA PRO A 33 -10.44 4.94 -4.84
C PRO A 33 -9.16 5.78 -4.77
N ALA A 34 -8.70 6.17 -3.58
CA ALA A 34 -7.43 6.88 -3.41
C ALA A 34 -6.21 5.97 -3.51
N TRP A 35 -6.34 4.72 -3.10
CA TRP A 35 -5.26 3.75 -3.12
C TRP A 35 -5.04 3.09 -4.48
N ALA A 36 -6.11 2.92 -5.26
CA ALA A 36 -6.05 2.36 -6.61
C ALA A 36 -5.59 3.40 -7.66
N CYS A 37 -5.55 4.68 -7.31
CA CYS A 37 -5.30 5.75 -8.27
C CYS A 37 -3.81 5.89 -8.61
N THR A 38 -3.47 5.68 -9.88
CA THR A 38 -2.09 5.76 -10.36
C THR A 38 -1.67 7.18 -10.72
N GLU A 39 -2.62 8.06 -11.06
CA GLU A 39 -2.37 9.45 -11.42
C GLU A 39 -3.45 10.39 -10.86
N ARG A 40 -3.04 11.52 -10.29
CA ARG A 40 -3.95 12.56 -9.76
C ARG A 40 -3.46 13.96 -10.07
N THR A 41 -4.38 14.89 -10.17
CA THR A 41 -4.06 16.30 -10.35
C THR A 41 -4.27 17.05 -9.03
N LEU A 42 -3.18 17.53 -8.43
CA LEU A 42 -3.23 18.38 -7.24
C LEU A 42 -3.37 19.84 -7.65
N GLN A 43 -4.46 20.48 -7.22
CA GLN A 43 -4.61 21.92 -7.34
C GLN A 43 -4.13 22.60 -6.06
N ILE A 44 -3.15 23.49 -6.20
CA ILE A 44 -2.56 24.25 -5.10
C ILE A 44 -3.02 25.70 -5.27
N GLY A 45 -3.81 26.20 -4.34
CA GLY A 45 -4.24 27.62 -4.31
C GLY A 45 -3.18 28.56 -3.70
N GLY A 46 -3.58 29.80 -3.42
CA GLY A 46 -2.74 30.82 -2.77
C GLY A 46 -2.14 31.85 -3.73
N LYS A 47 -1.04 32.49 -3.33
CA LYS A 47 -0.42 33.61 -4.08
C LYS A 47 0.14 33.20 -5.46
N THR A 48 0.47 31.92 -5.62
CA THR A 48 0.92 31.35 -6.90
C THR A 48 0.17 30.05 -7.17
N PRO A 49 -1.09 30.15 -7.65
CA PRO A 49 -1.90 28.99 -7.94
C PRO A 49 -1.22 28.12 -9.00
N ARG A 50 -1.22 26.80 -8.79
CA ARG A 50 -0.65 25.87 -9.75
C ARG A 50 -1.30 24.50 -9.68
N THR A 51 -1.14 23.78 -10.76
CA THR A 51 -1.64 22.42 -10.93
C THR A 51 -0.45 21.48 -11.08
N VAL A 52 -0.41 20.42 -10.28
CA VAL A 52 0.67 19.44 -10.29
C VAL A 52 0.11 18.05 -10.58
N ALA A 53 0.59 17.41 -11.63
CA ALA A 53 0.31 16.00 -11.87
C ALA A 53 1.15 15.14 -10.91
N LEU A 54 0.49 14.34 -10.09
CA LEU A 54 1.08 13.36 -9.20
C LEU A 54 0.92 11.99 -9.84
N LYS A 55 2.05 11.30 -10.06
CA LYS A 55 2.07 9.91 -10.51
C LYS A 55 2.56 9.02 -9.39
N THR A 56 1.91 7.87 -9.22
CA THR A 56 2.32 6.88 -8.23
C THR A 56 3.72 6.35 -8.56
N SER A 57 4.51 6.11 -7.52
CA SER A 57 5.81 5.44 -7.62
C SER A 57 5.71 3.93 -7.36
N LEU A 58 4.49 3.39 -7.29
CA LEU A 58 4.23 2.00 -6.91
C LEU A 58 4.23 1.12 -8.16
N GLU A 59 5.24 0.26 -8.26
CA GLU A 59 5.42 -0.67 -9.38
C GLU A 59 4.36 -1.78 -9.38
N ILE A 60 3.86 -2.15 -8.21
CA ILE A 60 2.94 -3.28 -8.01
C ILE A 60 1.47 -2.95 -8.32
N LEU A 61 1.13 -1.67 -8.54
CA LEU A 61 -0.24 -1.29 -8.89
C LEU A 61 -0.56 -1.71 -10.33
N GLY A 62 -1.67 -2.45 -10.50
CA GLY A 62 -2.05 -3.05 -11.78
C GLY A 62 -1.56 -4.50 -11.96
N GLU A 63 -0.77 -5.03 -11.02
CA GLU A 63 -0.40 -6.44 -11.01
C GLU A 63 -1.52 -7.30 -10.40
N GLY A 64 -2.04 -8.25 -11.18
CA GLY A 64 -3.00 -9.24 -10.71
C GLY A 64 -4.24 -8.63 -10.04
N SER A 65 -4.45 -8.97 -8.77
CA SER A 65 -5.61 -8.56 -7.97
C SER A 65 -5.27 -7.51 -6.90
N VAL A 66 -4.17 -6.79 -7.08
CA VAL A 66 -3.70 -5.75 -6.14
C VAL A 66 -4.70 -4.59 -6.08
N LEU A 67 -5.14 -4.28 -4.86
CA LEU A 67 -6.08 -3.20 -4.57
C LEU A 67 -5.37 -1.86 -4.32
N GLY A 68 -4.16 -1.93 -3.76
CA GLY A 68 -3.41 -0.78 -3.32
C GLY A 68 -2.13 -1.16 -2.61
N ALA A 69 -1.21 -0.21 -2.51
CA ALA A 69 0.05 -0.42 -1.80
C ALA A 69 0.58 0.89 -1.21
N LYS A 70 1.51 0.80 -0.26
CA LYS A 70 2.30 1.91 0.23
C LYS A 70 3.74 1.50 0.46
N THR A 71 4.64 2.38 0.04
CA THR A 71 6.07 2.24 0.26
C THR A 71 6.54 3.21 1.35
N GLY A 72 7.58 2.80 2.07
CA GLY A 72 8.35 3.65 2.97
C GLY A 72 9.82 3.31 2.83
N SER A 73 10.71 4.30 2.88
CA SER A 73 12.14 4.08 2.74
C SER A 73 12.91 4.98 3.68
N HIS A 74 13.91 4.42 4.38
CA HIS A 74 14.97 5.18 5.02
C HIS A 74 16.22 5.02 4.16
N VAL A 75 16.28 5.78 3.07
CA VAL A 75 17.25 5.58 1.96
C VAL A 75 18.70 5.60 2.45
N THR A 76 19.04 6.50 3.37
CA THR A 76 20.39 6.59 3.95
C THR A 76 20.81 5.38 4.76
N ASN A 77 19.86 4.58 5.27
CA ASN A 77 20.14 3.37 6.05
C ASN A 77 19.85 2.10 5.25
N GLY A 78 19.51 2.21 3.95
CA GLY A 78 19.21 1.05 3.11
C GLY A 78 17.98 0.25 3.56
N ILE A 79 17.03 0.86 4.26
CA ILE A 79 15.82 0.20 4.76
C ILE A 79 14.65 0.52 3.84
N PHE A 80 14.01 -0.51 3.30
CA PHE A 80 12.88 -0.38 2.39
C PHE A 80 11.69 -1.21 2.89
N ASN A 81 10.52 -0.60 2.90
CA ASN A 81 9.29 -1.17 3.42
C ASN A 81 8.19 -1.13 2.35
N LEU A 82 7.32 -2.12 2.36
CA LEU A 82 6.16 -2.21 1.48
C LEU A 82 4.97 -2.82 2.23
N VAL A 83 3.82 -2.18 2.13
CA VAL A 83 2.53 -2.72 2.54
C VAL A 83 1.67 -2.82 1.29
N THR A 84 1.04 -3.96 1.05
CA THR A 84 0.21 -4.20 -0.13
C THR A 84 -1.05 -4.93 0.28
N ALA A 85 -2.19 -4.60 -0.34
CA ALA A 85 -3.41 -5.38 -0.25
C ALA A 85 -3.81 -5.91 -1.62
N TRP A 86 -4.33 -7.14 -1.67
CA TRP A 86 -4.83 -7.77 -2.88
C TRP A 86 -6.01 -8.69 -2.58
N ARG A 87 -6.76 -9.08 -3.61
CA ARG A 87 -7.83 -10.07 -3.49
C ARG A 87 -7.30 -11.48 -3.73
N ALA A 88 -7.48 -12.37 -2.79
CA ALA A 88 -7.31 -13.80 -3.04
C ALA A 88 -8.38 -14.32 -4.02
N PRO A 89 -8.14 -15.45 -4.72
CA PRO A 89 -9.14 -16.07 -5.60
C PRO A 89 -10.51 -16.30 -4.95
N ASN A 90 -10.53 -16.59 -3.65
CA ASN A 90 -11.77 -16.77 -2.87
C ASN A 90 -12.49 -15.45 -2.52
N GLY A 91 -12.00 -14.31 -3.01
CA GLY A 91 -12.58 -12.98 -2.79
C GLY A 91 -12.15 -12.30 -1.49
N GLN A 92 -11.41 -12.97 -0.60
CA GLN A 92 -10.90 -12.34 0.63
C GLN A 92 -9.84 -11.28 0.31
N THR A 93 -9.86 -10.17 1.05
CA THR A 93 -8.75 -9.19 1.02
C THR A 93 -7.62 -9.72 1.89
N ILE A 94 -6.43 -9.83 1.31
CA ILE A 94 -5.20 -10.15 2.03
C ILE A 94 -4.35 -8.89 2.13
N VAL A 95 -3.71 -8.72 3.28
CA VAL A 95 -2.73 -7.66 3.52
C VAL A 95 -1.36 -8.30 3.77
N GLY A 96 -0.38 -7.90 2.99
CA GLY A 96 1.02 -8.26 3.14
C GLY A 96 1.83 -7.07 3.64
N VAL A 97 2.76 -7.34 4.54
CA VAL A 97 3.70 -6.32 5.06
C VAL A 97 5.12 -6.86 4.97
N VAL A 98 5.98 -6.08 4.33
CA VAL A 98 7.41 -6.29 4.23
C VAL A 98 8.10 -5.09 4.88
N LEU A 99 8.91 -5.33 5.90
CA LEU A 99 9.72 -4.31 6.56
C LEU A 99 11.19 -4.70 6.48
N GLY A 100 12.07 -3.72 6.27
CA GLY A 100 13.51 -3.94 6.37
C GLY A 100 14.16 -4.60 5.15
N SER A 101 13.53 -4.56 3.97
CA SER A 101 14.16 -5.08 2.75
C SER A 101 15.44 -4.33 2.44
N THR A 102 16.39 -5.03 1.82
CA THR A 102 17.76 -4.55 1.55
C THR A 102 17.87 -3.56 0.40
N SER A 103 16.83 -3.45 -0.44
CA SER A 103 16.80 -2.52 -1.57
C SER A 103 15.37 -2.19 -2.02
N ASN A 104 15.24 -1.14 -2.83
CA ASN A 104 13.96 -0.76 -3.42
C ASN A 104 13.35 -1.89 -4.29
N PRO A 105 14.10 -2.59 -5.16
CA PRO A 105 13.54 -3.74 -5.90
C PRO A 105 13.24 -4.95 -4.99
N ALA A 106 14.08 -5.21 -3.98
CA ALA A 106 13.92 -6.38 -3.11
C ALA A 106 12.55 -6.41 -2.41
N ARG A 107 12.05 -5.28 -1.90
CA ARG A 107 10.75 -5.23 -1.22
C ARG A 107 9.59 -5.71 -2.09
N TYR A 108 9.64 -5.42 -3.39
CA TYR A 108 8.60 -5.84 -4.33
C TYR A 108 8.75 -7.33 -4.65
N ASN A 109 9.98 -7.82 -4.84
CA ASN A 109 10.23 -9.24 -5.07
C ASN A 109 9.83 -10.11 -3.86
N GLU A 110 10.15 -9.66 -2.64
CA GLU A 110 9.73 -10.29 -1.40
C GLU A 110 8.20 -10.33 -1.28
N MET A 111 7.52 -9.21 -1.58
CA MET A 111 6.05 -9.18 -1.58
C MET A 111 5.44 -10.13 -2.62
N ARG A 112 5.98 -10.16 -3.84
CA ARG A 112 5.52 -11.09 -4.88
C ARG A 112 5.74 -12.55 -4.47
N ALA A 113 6.85 -12.85 -3.79
CA ALA A 113 7.10 -14.18 -3.25
C ALA A 113 6.06 -14.56 -2.18
N ILE A 114 5.72 -13.65 -1.26
CA ILE A 114 4.64 -13.85 -0.27
C ILE A 114 3.30 -14.11 -0.98
N MET A 115 2.95 -13.28 -1.96
CA MET A 115 1.70 -13.42 -2.73
C MET A 115 1.63 -14.76 -3.47
N ALA A 116 2.75 -15.26 -4.00
CA ALA A 116 2.82 -16.54 -4.70
C ALA A 116 2.79 -17.75 -3.76
N ALA A 117 3.38 -17.65 -2.56
CA ALA A 117 3.42 -18.74 -1.57
C ALA A 117 2.07 -18.93 -0.86
N LEU A 118 1.33 -17.85 -0.60
CA LEU A 118 0.11 -17.89 0.22
C LEU A 118 -0.96 -18.88 -0.27
N PRO A 119 -1.31 -18.99 -1.56
CA PRO A 119 -2.26 -20.00 -2.03
C PRO A 119 -1.78 -21.44 -1.86
N LEU A 120 -0.46 -21.68 -1.84
CA LEU A 120 0.14 -23.00 -1.63
C LEU A 120 0.07 -23.40 -0.15
N GLU A 121 0.37 -22.46 0.74
CA GLU A 121 0.38 -22.67 2.18
C GLU A 121 -1.03 -22.64 2.80
N PHE A 122 -1.95 -21.90 2.18
CA PHE A 122 -3.33 -21.73 2.62
C PHE A 122 -4.30 -22.03 1.47
N PRO A 123 -4.55 -23.32 1.15
CA PRO A 123 -5.38 -23.71 0.01
C PRO A 123 -6.81 -23.16 0.04
N ALA A 124 -7.34 -22.83 1.22
CA ALA A 124 -8.63 -22.16 1.37
C ALA A 124 -8.71 -20.78 0.67
N LEU A 125 -7.56 -20.13 0.43
CA LEU A 125 -7.47 -18.88 -0.32
C LEU A 125 -7.55 -19.08 -1.83
N ALA A 126 -7.20 -20.27 -2.33
CA ALA A 126 -7.19 -20.61 -3.75
C ALA A 126 -8.58 -21.03 -4.29
N GLY A 127 -9.55 -21.25 -3.41
CA GLY A 127 -10.91 -21.63 -3.80
C GLY A 127 -11.68 -20.51 -4.53
N PRO A 128 -12.83 -20.82 -5.16
CA PRO A 128 -13.66 -19.82 -5.84
C PRO A 128 -14.30 -18.86 -4.83
N ALA A 129 -14.50 -17.61 -5.24
CA ALA A 129 -15.14 -16.60 -4.41
C ALA A 129 -16.58 -16.99 -4.05
N MET A 130 -16.84 -17.22 -2.77
CA MET A 130 -18.21 -17.34 -2.27
C MET A 130 -18.83 -15.94 -2.19
N GLY A 131 -19.43 -15.49 -3.28
CA GLY A 131 -20.42 -14.41 -3.28
C GLY A 131 -19.91 -12.96 -3.22
N ALA A 132 -18.66 -12.68 -3.61
CA ALA A 132 -18.18 -11.29 -3.68
C ALA A 132 -18.66 -10.59 -4.96
N ALA A 133 -19.42 -9.50 -4.83
CA ALA A 133 -19.81 -8.65 -5.95
C ALA A 133 -18.59 -7.95 -6.57
N PRO A 134 -18.53 -7.79 -7.91
CA PRO A 134 -17.45 -7.07 -8.57
C PRO A 134 -17.47 -5.59 -8.17
N GLN A 135 -16.37 -5.09 -7.61
CA GLN A 135 -16.19 -3.66 -7.37
C GLN A 135 -15.58 -3.02 -8.63
N ASN A 136 -16.33 -2.11 -9.25
CA ASN A 136 -15.86 -1.32 -10.37
C ASN A 136 -14.76 -0.34 -9.91
N SER A 137 -13.50 -0.70 -10.12
CA SER A 137 -12.32 0.11 -9.82
C SER A 137 -12.09 1.26 -10.83
N GLY A 138 -13.14 1.79 -11.46
CA GLY A 138 -13.03 2.61 -12.67
C GLY A 138 -13.44 4.08 -12.57
N ALA A 139 -14.14 4.51 -11.53
CA ALA A 139 -14.72 5.86 -11.48
C ALA A 139 -14.21 6.63 -10.25
N GLY A 140 -13.18 7.46 -10.40
CA GLY A 140 -12.81 8.38 -9.32
C GLY A 140 -11.40 8.97 -9.29
N CYS A 141 -10.57 8.78 -10.31
CA CYS A 141 -9.32 9.54 -10.44
C CYS A 141 -9.61 10.88 -11.12
N ARG A 142 -10.26 11.81 -10.42
CA ARG A 142 -10.35 13.22 -10.81
C ARG A 142 -9.94 14.10 -9.64
#